data_AF-A0A662N7T0-F1
#
_entry.id   AF-A0A662N7T0-F1
#
_cell.length_a   1.000
_cell.length_b   1.000
_cell.length_c   1.000
_cell.angle_alpha   90.00
_cell.angle_beta   90.00
_cell.angle_gamma   90.00
#
_symmetry.space_group_name_H-M   'P 1'
#
loop_
_entity.id
_entity.type
_entity.pdbx_description
1 polymer ?
#
loop_
_entity_poly.entity_id
_entity_poly.type
_entity_poly.pdbx_seq_one_letter_code
_entity_poly.pdbx_strand_id
1 'polypeptide(L)'
;MHYHCEVYLEELPKNVFEAISEIMEPYKLWLDEATGECRGFWDWFVVGGKWSGVHTVTTLDPLKVERFYKICEEKRLFWYGVKKPAKVQEAKRREEFLKLFPGFEGPIPTCRDRYRDEGYVDDVVSVGKVSPRLTCYTLILPNEVLHHKIWVGFGFCRTDFDGHVKKALEERGITTGYLVTVDYHR
;
A
#
# COMPACT_ATOMS: atom_id res chain seq x y z
N MET A 1 9.53 -10.09 5.07
CA MET A 1 8.06 -9.98 5.32
C MET A 1 7.53 -8.76 4.56
N HIS A 2 6.27 -8.74 4.08
CA HIS A 2 5.70 -7.57 3.37
C HIS A 2 5.06 -6.56 4.33
N TYR A 3 5.36 -5.28 4.16
CA TYR A 3 4.91 -4.19 5.00
C TYR A 3 4.22 -3.09 4.18
N HIS A 4 3.18 -2.50 4.76
CA HIS A 4 2.45 -1.39 4.16
C HIS A 4 3.14 -0.06 4.49
N CYS A 5 3.60 0.64 3.46
CA CYS A 5 4.11 1.99 3.56
C CYS A 5 3.18 2.97 2.83
N GLU A 6 3.00 4.15 3.42
CA GLU A 6 2.40 5.31 2.76
C GLU A 6 3.47 6.38 2.59
N VAL A 7 3.60 6.91 1.38
CA VAL A 7 4.56 7.98 1.08
C VAL A 7 3.78 9.23 0.71
N TYR A 8 4.04 10.32 1.44
CA TYR A 8 3.46 11.62 1.13
C TYR A 8 4.20 12.32 0.00
N LEU A 9 3.43 12.91 -0.93
CA LEU A 9 3.90 13.79 -1.98
C LEU A 9 3.11 15.10 -1.93
N GLU A 10 3.80 16.24 -1.95
CA GLU A 10 3.15 17.55 -1.96
C GLU A 10 2.37 17.80 -3.26
N GLU A 11 2.94 17.38 -4.39
CA GLU A 11 2.31 17.38 -5.71
C GLU A 11 2.41 16.00 -6.35
N LEU A 12 1.50 15.69 -7.28
CA LEU A 12 1.54 14.42 -8.00
C LEU A 12 2.50 14.54 -9.20
N PRO A 13 3.67 13.88 -9.19
CA PRO A 13 4.62 13.94 -10.29
C PRO A 13 4.10 13.20 -11.53
N LYS A 14 4.66 13.54 -12.69
CA LYS A 14 4.38 12.80 -13.94
C LYS A 14 4.81 11.33 -13.85
N ASN A 15 5.91 11.06 -13.16
CA ASN A 15 6.43 9.72 -12.94
C ASN A 15 6.44 9.42 -11.43
N VAL A 16 5.33 8.86 -10.95
CA VAL A 16 5.15 8.51 -9.53
C VAL A 16 6.22 7.53 -9.06
N PHE A 17 6.51 6.49 -9.84
CA PHE A 17 7.46 5.46 -9.41
C PHE A 17 8.88 6.00 -9.23
N GLU A 18 9.33 6.88 -10.13
CA GLU A 18 10.65 7.51 -10.02
C GLU A 18 10.75 8.38 -8.77
N ALA A 19 9.75 9.24 -8.52
CA ALA A 19 9.71 10.04 -7.30
C ALA A 19 9.68 9.18 -6.01
N ILE A 20 8.90 8.10 -6.00
CA ILE A 20 8.89 7.16 -4.86
C ILE A 20 10.24 6.47 -4.72
N SER A 21 10.89 6.10 -5.83
CA SER A 21 12.21 5.46 -5.78
C SER A 21 13.26 6.39 -5.17
N GLU A 22 13.26 7.68 -5.54
CA GLU A 22 14.14 8.69 -4.97
C GLU A 22 13.91 8.88 -3.46
N ILE A 23 12.65 8.89 -3.02
CA ILE A 23 12.28 9.01 -1.59
C ILE A 23 12.67 7.76 -0.80
N MET A 24 12.52 6.57 -1.41
CA MET A 24 12.81 5.30 -0.74
C MET A 24 14.31 5.01 -0.64
N GLU A 25 15.13 5.43 -1.61
CA GLU A 25 16.55 5.08 -1.73
C GLU A 25 17.38 5.30 -0.46
N PRO A 26 17.26 6.43 0.28
CA PRO A 26 18.02 6.66 1.51
C PRO A 26 17.71 5.64 2.62
N TYR A 27 16.59 4.94 2.53
CA TYR A 27 16.13 3.98 3.53
C TYR A 27 16.40 2.51 3.14
N LYS A 28 17.12 2.29 2.04
CA LYS A 28 17.53 0.96 1.62
C LYS A 28 18.38 0.30 2.69
N LEU A 29 18.08 -0.96 2.96
CA LEU A 29 18.77 -1.79 3.92
C LEU A 29 20.22 -1.91 3.48
N TRP A 30 21.11 -1.46 4.35
CA TRP A 30 22.55 -1.52 4.17
C TRP A 30 23.17 -2.09 5.44
N LEU A 31 24.14 -2.98 5.24
CA LEU A 31 24.93 -3.60 6.29
C LEU A 31 26.40 -3.26 6.08
N ASP A 32 27.00 -2.61 7.06
CA ASP A 32 28.44 -2.47 7.16
C ASP A 32 29.02 -3.80 7.66
N GLU A 33 29.70 -4.55 6.80
CA GLU A 33 30.32 -5.81 7.22
C GLU A 33 31.50 -5.60 8.18
N ALA A 34 32.14 -4.43 8.16
CA ALA A 34 33.30 -4.14 9.00
C ALA A 34 32.88 -3.70 10.42
N THR A 35 31.81 -2.91 10.54
CA THR A 35 31.32 -2.42 11.83
C THR A 35 30.13 -3.22 12.38
N GLY A 36 29.48 -4.03 11.53
CA GLY A 36 28.20 -4.69 11.85
C GLY A 36 27.02 -3.71 11.91
N GLU A 37 27.22 -2.45 11.55
CA GLU A 37 26.17 -1.43 11.57
C GLU A 37 25.14 -1.71 10.47
N CYS A 38 23.85 -1.76 10.84
CA CYS A 38 22.76 -1.93 9.90
C CYS A 38 21.90 -0.66 9.88
N ARG A 39 21.68 -0.10 8.69
CA ARG A 39 20.82 1.07 8.46
C ARG A 39 19.75 0.76 7.41
N GLY A 40 18.70 1.55 7.38
CA GLY A 40 17.56 1.36 6.49
C GLY A 40 16.57 0.31 6.99
N PHE A 41 15.49 0.12 6.24
CA PHE A 41 14.39 -0.77 6.63
C PHE A 41 13.80 -1.60 5.50
N TRP A 42 14.33 -1.51 4.28
CA TRP A 42 13.82 -2.29 3.15
C TRP A 42 14.93 -2.86 2.24
N ASP A 43 14.80 -4.08 1.77
CA ASP A 43 15.71 -4.71 0.77
C ASP A 43 15.08 -4.79 -0.63
N TRP A 44 13.74 -4.70 -0.70
CA TRP A 44 12.96 -4.59 -1.93
C TRP A 44 11.68 -3.78 -1.70
N PHE A 45 11.22 -3.03 -2.70
CA PHE A 45 9.90 -2.38 -2.67
C PHE A 45 9.26 -2.32 -4.05
N VAL A 46 7.96 -2.07 -4.08
CA VAL A 46 7.20 -1.74 -5.28
C VAL A 46 6.06 -0.77 -4.95
N VAL A 47 5.69 0.07 -5.92
CA VAL A 47 4.45 0.86 -5.84
C VAL A 47 3.29 -0.04 -6.27
N GLY A 48 2.29 -0.13 -5.41
CA GLY A 48 1.32 -1.23 -5.44
C GLY A 48 1.85 -2.46 -4.71
N GLY A 49 1.26 -3.62 -4.95
CA GLY A 49 1.72 -4.90 -4.40
C GLY A 49 0.62 -5.64 -3.66
N LYS A 50 1.03 -6.31 -2.58
CA LYS A 50 0.09 -6.92 -1.65
C LYS A 50 -0.94 -5.92 -1.11
N TRP A 51 -0.53 -4.66 -0.97
CA TRP A 51 -1.34 -3.57 -0.43
C TRP A 51 -2.10 -2.78 -1.50
N SER A 52 -2.06 -3.21 -2.77
CA SER A 52 -2.74 -2.47 -3.84
C SER A 52 -4.24 -2.30 -3.58
N GLY A 53 -4.73 -1.09 -3.80
CA GLY A 53 -6.14 -0.73 -3.62
C GLY A 53 -6.58 -0.60 -2.15
N VAL A 54 -5.65 -0.54 -1.19
CA VAL A 54 -5.98 -0.36 0.24
C VAL A 54 -6.76 0.94 0.49
N HIS A 55 -6.49 2.00 -0.28
CA HIS A 55 -7.29 3.22 -0.24
C HIS A 55 -8.76 2.94 -0.55
N THR A 56 -9.04 2.15 -1.60
CA THR A 56 -10.41 1.72 -1.92
C THR A 56 -10.99 0.84 -0.82
N VAL A 57 -10.28 -0.20 -0.36
CA VAL A 57 -10.74 -1.11 0.71
C VAL A 57 -11.21 -0.33 1.94
N THR A 58 -10.42 0.65 2.36
CA THR A 58 -10.69 1.43 3.58
C THR A 58 -11.87 2.39 3.45
N THR A 59 -12.48 2.52 2.27
CA THR A 59 -13.74 3.27 2.06
C THR A 59 -14.97 2.37 1.98
N LEU A 60 -14.78 1.05 1.81
CA LEU A 60 -15.87 0.09 1.62
C LEU A 60 -16.34 -0.54 2.94
N ASP A 61 -17.49 -1.19 2.91
CA ASP A 61 -17.98 -2.02 4.02
C ASP A 61 -17.00 -3.19 4.27
N PRO A 62 -16.40 -3.30 5.47
CA PRO A 62 -15.34 -4.26 5.73
C PRO A 62 -15.85 -5.71 5.72
N LEU A 63 -17.10 -5.96 6.13
CA LEU A 63 -17.69 -7.30 6.14
C LEU A 63 -17.96 -7.78 4.71
N LYS A 64 -18.40 -6.86 3.83
CA LYS A 64 -18.56 -7.18 2.41
C LYS A 64 -17.22 -7.40 1.72
N VAL A 65 -16.19 -6.63 2.06
CA VAL A 65 -14.84 -6.85 1.54
C VAL A 65 -14.32 -8.22 1.98
N GLU A 66 -14.40 -8.57 3.26
CA GLU A 66 -13.98 -9.88 3.75
C GLU A 66 -14.71 -11.02 3.02
N ARG A 67 -16.03 -10.89 2.84
CA ARG A 67 -16.84 -11.85 2.08
C ARG A 67 -16.38 -11.96 0.62
N PHE A 68 -16.03 -10.85 -0.02
CA PHE A 68 -15.50 -10.84 -1.38
C PHE A 68 -14.19 -11.62 -1.50
N TYR A 69 -13.25 -11.43 -0.58
CA TYR A 69 -11.98 -12.17 -0.58
C TYR A 69 -12.20 -13.67 -0.38
N LYS A 70 -13.10 -14.09 0.53
CA LYS A 70 -13.48 -15.50 0.70
C LYS A 70 -14.04 -16.11 -0.58
N ILE A 71 -14.95 -15.41 -1.27
CA ILE A 71 -15.49 -15.86 -2.57
C ILE A 71 -14.36 -16.04 -3.60
N CYS A 72 -13.43 -15.08 -3.66
CA CYS A 72 -12.31 -15.16 -4.59
C CYS A 72 -11.36 -16.33 -4.28
N GLU A 73 -11.14 -16.63 -3.02
CA GLU A 73 -10.34 -17.78 -2.59
C GLU A 73 -11.02 -19.11 -2.96
N GLU A 74 -12.28 -19.29 -2.55
CA GLU A 74 -13.09 -20.49 -2.84
C GLU A 74 -13.17 -20.79 -4.34
N LYS A 75 -13.39 -19.74 -5.15
CA LYS A 75 -13.49 -19.83 -6.61
C LYS A 75 -12.12 -19.84 -7.31
N ARG A 76 -11.01 -19.76 -6.55
CA ARG A 76 -9.63 -19.68 -7.06
C ARG A 76 -9.47 -18.59 -8.12
N LEU A 77 -9.96 -17.40 -7.81
CA LEU A 77 -9.95 -16.23 -8.69
C LEU A 77 -8.68 -15.40 -8.58
N PHE A 78 -7.83 -15.61 -7.57
CA PHE A 78 -6.54 -14.91 -7.44
C PHE A 78 -5.43 -15.49 -8.33
N TRP A 79 -5.54 -16.75 -8.75
CA TRP A 79 -4.48 -17.46 -9.46
C TRP A 79 -4.63 -17.35 -10.98
N TYR A 80 -3.51 -17.08 -11.66
CA TYR A 80 -3.42 -17.01 -13.12
C TYR A 80 -2.59 -18.17 -13.69
N GLY A 81 -2.88 -18.55 -14.93
CA GLY A 81 -2.08 -19.51 -15.68
C GLY A 81 -2.58 -19.67 -17.11
N VAL A 82 -1.92 -20.49 -17.92
CA VAL A 82 -2.28 -20.70 -19.34
C VAL A 82 -3.76 -21.09 -19.51
N LYS A 83 -4.32 -21.89 -18.58
CA LYS A 83 -5.73 -22.31 -18.56
C LYS A 83 -6.69 -21.28 -17.94
N LYS A 84 -6.16 -20.25 -17.27
CA LYS A 84 -6.92 -19.21 -16.56
C LYS A 84 -6.28 -17.83 -16.84
N PRO A 85 -6.54 -17.23 -18.02
CA PRO A 85 -5.96 -15.96 -18.39
C PRO A 85 -6.34 -14.85 -17.40
N ALA A 86 -5.44 -13.90 -17.15
CA ALA A 86 -5.63 -12.80 -16.21
C ALA A 86 -6.95 -12.03 -16.42
N LYS A 87 -7.21 -11.60 -17.66
CA LYS A 87 -8.45 -10.88 -18.04
C LYS A 87 -9.73 -11.65 -17.71
N VAL A 88 -9.73 -12.97 -17.87
CA VAL A 88 -10.91 -13.79 -17.56
C VAL A 88 -11.14 -13.85 -16.04
N GLN A 89 -10.06 -13.95 -15.27
CA GLN A 89 -10.13 -13.96 -13.80
C GLN A 89 -10.53 -12.58 -13.26
N GLU A 90 -9.99 -11.51 -13.81
CA GLU A 90 -10.39 -10.12 -13.50
C GLU A 90 -11.88 -9.88 -13.75
N ALA A 91 -12.39 -10.28 -14.92
CA ALA A 91 -13.80 -10.14 -15.24
C ALA A 91 -14.70 -10.91 -14.24
N LYS A 92 -14.31 -12.14 -13.88
CA LYS A 92 -15.03 -12.93 -12.86
C LYS A 92 -14.96 -12.31 -11.47
N ARG A 93 -13.79 -11.79 -11.06
CA ARG A 93 -13.67 -11.06 -9.79
C ARG A 93 -14.58 -9.84 -9.78
N ARG A 94 -14.62 -9.07 -10.87
CA ARG A 94 -15.50 -7.91 -11.00
C ARG A 94 -16.97 -8.30 -10.89
N GLU A 95 -17.38 -9.38 -11.54
CA GLU A 95 -18.76 -9.90 -11.45
C GLU A 95 -19.13 -10.23 -9.99
N GLU A 96 -18.29 -10.98 -9.28
CA GLU A 96 -18.51 -11.32 -7.88
C GLU A 96 -18.48 -10.10 -6.95
N PHE A 97 -17.59 -9.13 -7.24
CA PHE A 97 -17.50 -7.89 -6.49
C PHE A 97 -18.80 -7.06 -6.61
N LEU A 98 -19.32 -6.90 -7.82
CA LEU A 98 -20.53 -6.12 -8.08
C LEU A 98 -21.80 -6.74 -7.47
N LYS A 99 -21.81 -8.05 -7.21
CA LYS A 99 -22.90 -8.69 -6.44
C LYS A 99 -22.97 -8.17 -5.00
N LEU A 100 -21.83 -7.76 -4.42
CA LEU A 100 -21.74 -7.23 -3.06
C LEU A 100 -21.80 -5.69 -3.02
N PHE A 101 -21.26 -5.05 -4.06
CA PHE A 101 -21.18 -3.60 -4.22
C PHE A 101 -21.85 -3.16 -5.55
N PRO A 102 -23.19 -3.22 -5.64
CA PRO A 102 -23.89 -2.83 -6.84
C PRO A 102 -23.64 -1.36 -7.15
N GLY A 103 -23.31 -1.05 -8.40
CA GLY A 103 -23.01 0.32 -8.84
C GLY A 103 -21.61 0.82 -8.50
N PHE A 104 -20.70 -0.02 -8.01
CA PHE A 104 -19.31 0.39 -7.82
C PHE A 104 -18.64 0.72 -9.16
N GLU A 105 -18.06 1.90 -9.24
CA GLU A 105 -17.31 2.39 -10.38
C GLU A 105 -15.82 2.42 -10.09
N GLY A 106 -15.02 2.21 -11.15
CA GLY A 106 -13.59 2.18 -11.06
C GLY A 106 -13.01 0.80 -10.73
N PRO A 107 -11.75 0.79 -10.29
CA PRO A 107 -10.96 -0.42 -10.17
C PRO A 107 -11.19 -1.15 -8.84
N ILE A 108 -11.21 -2.48 -8.89
CA ILE A 108 -11.47 -3.32 -7.72
C ILE A 108 -10.19 -3.53 -6.91
N PRO A 109 -10.26 -3.55 -5.57
CA PRO A 109 -9.09 -3.69 -4.71
C PRO A 109 -8.60 -5.14 -4.70
N THR A 110 -7.79 -5.51 -5.69
CA THR A 110 -7.13 -6.82 -5.74
C THR A 110 -5.65 -6.64 -5.99
N CYS A 111 -4.82 -7.53 -5.43
CA CYS A 111 -3.38 -7.56 -5.72
C CYS A 111 -3.16 -7.52 -7.23
N ARG A 112 -2.36 -6.56 -7.68
CA ARG A 112 -1.90 -6.45 -9.06
C ARG A 112 -0.50 -7.02 -9.12
N ASP A 113 -0.14 -7.70 -10.20
CA ASP A 113 1.25 -8.15 -10.42
C ASP A 113 1.96 -7.30 -11.50
N ARG A 114 1.20 -6.53 -12.31
CA ARG A 114 1.70 -5.75 -13.46
C ARG A 114 1.59 -4.25 -13.22
N TYR A 115 2.34 -3.76 -12.23
CA TYR A 115 2.26 -2.38 -11.72
C TYR A 115 2.60 -1.31 -12.76
N ARG A 116 3.59 -1.57 -13.63
CA ARG A 116 4.07 -0.61 -14.64
C ARG A 116 3.08 -0.39 -15.78
N ASP A 117 2.24 -1.39 -16.07
CA ASP A 117 1.37 -1.40 -17.26
C ASP A 117 -0.05 -0.88 -16.98
N GLU A 118 -0.52 -0.95 -15.73
CA GLU A 118 -1.91 -0.64 -15.35
C GLU A 118 -2.09 0.75 -14.70
N GLY A 119 -0.99 1.48 -14.50
CA GLY A 119 -0.98 2.77 -13.79
C GLY A 119 -1.23 2.66 -12.29
N TYR A 120 -0.84 3.68 -11.53
CA TYR A 120 -0.89 3.70 -10.06
C TYR A 120 -2.21 4.25 -9.48
N VAL A 121 -3.30 4.17 -10.23
CA VAL A 121 -4.52 4.98 -9.98
C VAL A 121 -5.22 4.63 -8.66
N ASP A 122 -5.10 3.40 -8.17
CA ASP A 122 -5.73 2.93 -6.93
C ASP A 122 -4.79 3.06 -5.72
N ASP A 123 -3.51 3.22 -6.01
CA ASP A 123 -2.41 3.27 -5.06
C ASP A 123 -1.95 4.71 -4.82
N VAL A 124 -2.66 5.67 -5.41
CA VAL A 124 -2.48 7.10 -5.21
C VAL A 124 -3.82 7.69 -4.76
N VAL A 125 -3.82 8.43 -3.66
CA VAL A 125 -5.01 9.14 -3.18
C VAL A 125 -4.65 10.55 -2.75
N SER A 126 -5.51 11.53 -3.05
CA SER A 126 -5.35 12.88 -2.51
C SER A 126 -5.57 12.86 -0.99
N VAL A 127 -4.78 13.62 -0.21
CA VAL A 127 -4.88 13.68 1.26
C VAL A 127 -6.32 13.94 1.74
N GLY A 128 -7.06 14.85 1.11
CA GLY A 128 -8.46 15.14 1.47
C GLY A 128 -9.45 13.97 1.28
N LYS A 129 -9.06 12.91 0.57
CA LYS A 129 -9.87 11.69 0.33
C LYS A 129 -9.40 10.50 1.17
N VAL A 130 -8.37 10.66 1.99
CA VAL A 130 -7.85 9.59 2.83
C VAL A 130 -8.91 9.17 3.85
N SER A 131 -9.17 7.86 3.89
CA SER A 131 -10.08 7.27 4.86
C SER A 131 -9.50 7.36 6.27
N PRO A 132 -10.31 7.69 7.30
CA PRO A 132 -9.87 7.61 8.70
C PRO A 132 -9.51 6.18 9.14
N ARG A 133 -9.92 5.17 8.37
CA ARG A 133 -9.59 3.76 8.61
C ARG A 133 -8.27 3.32 7.97
N LEU A 134 -7.61 4.18 7.19
CA LEU A 134 -6.32 3.84 6.60
C LEU A 134 -5.26 3.76 7.69
N THR A 135 -4.65 2.59 7.81
CA THR A 135 -3.51 2.34 8.69
C THR A 135 -2.34 1.84 7.87
N CYS A 136 -1.11 2.22 8.21
CA CYS A 136 0.10 1.66 7.62
C CYS A 136 1.13 1.26 8.68
N TYR A 137 2.14 0.48 8.29
CA TYR A 137 3.28 0.20 9.16
C TYR A 137 4.30 1.34 9.13
N THR A 138 4.51 1.95 7.97
CA THR A 138 5.44 3.08 7.77
C THR A 138 4.74 4.24 7.08
N LEU A 139 4.90 5.45 7.57
CA LEU A 139 4.49 6.69 6.90
C LEU A 139 5.74 7.54 6.66
N ILE A 140 6.04 7.83 5.41
CA ILE A 140 7.15 8.71 5.01
C ILE A 140 6.58 10.08 4.68
N LEU A 141 7.11 11.09 5.36
CA LEU A 141 6.82 12.51 5.17
C LEU A 141 8.12 13.23 4.78
N PRO A 142 8.07 14.49 4.29
CA PRO A 142 9.25 15.15 3.73
C PRO A 142 10.46 15.24 4.68
N ASN A 143 10.22 15.34 5.99
CA ASN A 143 11.27 15.54 6.99
C ASN A 143 11.29 14.45 8.08
N GLU A 144 10.46 13.42 7.97
CA GLU A 144 10.33 12.40 9.02
C GLU A 144 9.81 11.07 8.47
N VAL A 145 10.21 9.98 9.12
CA VAL A 145 9.67 8.65 8.87
C VAL A 145 9.08 8.12 10.16
N LEU A 146 7.81 7.74 10.10
CA LEU A 146 7.08 7.18 11.23
C LEU A 146 6.90 5.69 11.02
N HIS A 147 7.36 4.89 11.97
CA HIS A 147 7.16 3.44 11.96
C HIS A 147 6.26 3.04 13.10
N HIS A 148 5.29 2.15 12.88
CA HIS A 148 4.46 1.62 13.96
C HIS A 148 5.28 0.86 15.00
N LYS A 149 6.32 0.16 14.53
CA LYS A 149 7.31 -0.50 15.38
C LYS A 149 8.70 -0.36 14.80
N ILE A 150 9.71 -0.30 15.67
CA ILE A 150 11.13 -0.29 15.28
C ILE A 150 11.87 -1.45 15.94
N TRP A 151 12.89 -1.95 15.25
CA TRP A 151 13.79 -2.95 15.82
C TRP A 151 14.82 -2.29 16.71
N VAL A 152 14.97 -2.75 17.95
CA VAL A 152 15.89 -2.19 18.96
C VAL A 152 17.07 -3.13 19.27
N GLY A 153 17.39 -4.06 18.37
CA GLY A 153 18.52 -4.99 18.52
C GLY A 153 18.14 -6.38 19.05
N PHE A 154 17.09 -6.48 19.87
CA PHE A 154 16.64 -7.76 20.45
C PHE A 154 15.12 -8.00 20.31
N GLY A 155 14.42 -7.08 19.65
CA GLY A 155 12.97 -7.14 19.50
C GLY A 155 12.40 -5.91 18.81
N PHE A 156 11.08 -5.92 18.60
CA PHE A 156 10.34 -4.80 18.07
C PHE A 156 9.63 -4.03 19.19
N CYS A 157 9.89 -2.73 19.28
CA CYS A 157 9.21 -1.81 20.19
C CYS A 157 8.20 -0.96 19.41
N ARG A 158 7.03 -0.72 19.98
CA ARG A 158 6.07 0.26 19.45
C ARG A 158 6.63 1.67 19.57
N THR A 159 6.34 2.51 18.59
CA THR A 159 6.60 3.95 18.68
C THR A 159 5.31 4.69 19.04
N ASP A 160 5.37 6.03 19.04
CA ASP A 160 4.19 6.88 19.22
C ASP A 160 3.27 6.90 17.99
N PHE A 161 3.71 6.36 16.85
CA PHE A 161 2.87 6.21 15.67
C PHE A 161 1.98 4.96 15.79
N ASP A 162 0.69 5.18 16.02
CA ASP A 162 -0.33 4.13 16.15
C ASP A 162 -0.71 3.46 14.81
N GLY A 163 -0.17 3.98 13.70
CA GLY A 163 -0.45 3.51 12.34
C GLY A 163 -1.55 4.29 11.63
N HIS A 164 -2.35 5.11 12.31
CA HIS A 164 -3.47 5.84 11.70
C HIS A 164 -2.99 7.02 10.86
N VAL A 165 -3.08 6.87 9.53
CA VAL A 165 -2.47 7.80 8.58
C VAL A 165 -3.16 9.16 8.61
N LYS A 166 -4.48 9.19 8.54
CA LYS A 166 -5.24 10.45 8.53
C LYS A 166 -4.97 11.30 9.77
N LYS A 167 -4.99 10.66 10.95
CA LYS A 167 -4.68 11.30 12.22
C LYS A 167 -3.27 11.90 12.20
N ALA A 168 -2.27 11.12 11.78
CA ALA A 168 -0.88 11.60 11.72
C ALA A 168 -0.68 12.79 10.78
N LEU A 169 -1.40 12.83 9.65
CA LEU A 169 -1.39 13.96 8.72
C LEU A 169 -2.06 15.20 9.32
N GLU A 170 -3.22 15.04 9.95
CA GLU A 170 -3.97 16.14 10.59
C GLU A 170 -3.18 16.77 11.75
N GLU A 171 -2.52 15.95 12.58
CA GLU A 171 -1.64 16.41 13.67
C GLU A 171 -0.45 17.26 13.17
N ARG A 172 -0.06 17.08 11.90
CA ARG A 172 1.03 17.82 11.25
C ARG A 172 0.52 18.98 10.38
N GLY A 173 -0.78 19.24 10.37
CA GLY A 173 -1.40 20.27 9.54
C GLY A 173 -1.37 19.97 8.04
N ILE A 174 -1.13 18.71 7.65
CA ILE A 174 -1.09 18.30 6.24
C ILE A 174 -2.52 18.04 5.77
N THR A 175 -3.04 18.93 4.93
CA THR A 175 -4.43 18.88 4.42
C THR A 175 -4.51 18.72 2.90
N THR A 176 -3.41 18.93 2.20
CA THR A 176 -3.26 18.86 0.74
C THR A 176 -2.19 17.85 0.35
N GLY A 177 -2.01 17.61 -0.95
CA GLY A 177 -1.06 16.64 -1.48
C GLY A 177 -1.66 15.27 -1.71
N TYR A 178 -0.79 14.27 -1.82
CA TYR A 178 -1.12 12.91 -2.20
C TYR A 178 -0.40 11.90 -1.30
N LEU A 179 -1.02 10.75 -1.11
CA LEU A 179 -0.35 9.56 -0.57
C LEU A 179 -0.21 8.52 -1.66
N VAL A 180 0.90 7.79 -1.59
CA VAL A 180 1.19 6.65 -2.46
C VAL A 180 1.41 5.40 -1.61
N THR A 181 0.65 4.35 -1.89
CA THR A 181 0.82 3.04 -1.27
C THR A 181 2.03 2.32 -1.84
N VAL A 182 2.93 1.91 -0.94
CA VAL A 182 4.14 1.15 -1.24
C VAL A 182 4.14 -0.15 -0.46
N ASP A 183 4.36 -1.27 -1.14
CA ASP A 183 4.64 -2.56 -0.54
C ASP A 183 6.16 -2.76 -0.48
N TYR A 184 6.70 -3.00 0.70
CA TYR A 184 8.13 -3.24 0.86
C TYR A 184 8.43 -4.50 1.67
N HIS A 185 9.58 -5.09 1.37
CA HIS A 185 10.15 -6.19 2.08
C HIS A 185 11.25 -5.70 3.02
N ARG A 186 11.34 -6.35 4.19
CA ARG A 186 12.46 -6.27 5.14
C ARG A 186 12.87 -7.68 5.51
#